data_AF-A0A9D8GLT6-F1
#
_entry.id   AF-A0A9D8GLT6-F1
#
_cell.length_a   1.000
_cell.length_b   1.000
_cell.length_c   1.000
_cell.angle_alpha   90.00
_cell.angle_beta   90.00
_cell.angle_gamma   90.00
#
_symmetry.space_group_name_H-M   'P 1'
#
loop_
_entity.id
_entity.type
_entity.pdbx_description
1 polymer ?
#
loop_
_entity_poly.entity_id
_entity_poly.type
_entity_poly.pdbx_seq_one_letter_code
_entity_poly.pdbx_strand_id
1 'polypeptide(L)'
;MSDPGLKYWEDVAVGDRREGGPSAPLTEDAIVAFARKFDPQYFHLDPAAAKDSLFGGLVASGWHTAAICMQLIVEHFIKRQRAASLGSPGFDQLRWQKPVRPGDALSVRSVCIETAPSKSRPDLGSARFRTEVLNQHGETVMSLISIGLYRRRPRGNQAMATTLTLTAADGHSFSAYRADPAGPAKGAVVVIQEIFGVNAHIREVCDGFARDGYVAIAPALFDRVERGVEIGYSPEDIARGRGIREKVTFEMALADVAAAGAAVGGLAKCGVVGYCWGGSVAWLAATRLKPACAVGYYGGNTLQFQDEKQNCPVLLHYGEKDAGIPIDQVRAFKAKRTDVTMEIYPADHGFNCDHRKQFDNAASKLARERTLAFFGQHLRP
;
A
#
# COMPACT_ATOMS: atom_id res chain seq x y z
N MET A 1 4.55 12.36 14.01
CA MET A 1 4.55 12.69 12.56
C MET A 1 5.41 11.66 11.85
N SER A 2 4.99 11.12 10.71
CA SER A 2 5.81 10.18 9.94
C SER A 2 7.01 10.91 9.34
N ASP A 3 8.21 10.41 9.57
CA ASP A 3 9.44 10.93 8.97
C ASP A 3 9.42 10.58 7.46
N PRO A 4 9.31 11.58 6.55
CA PRO A 4 9.14 11.34 5.12
C PRO A 4 10.34 10.62 4.48
N GLY A 5 11.50 10.56 5.14
CA GLY A 5 12.66 9.80 4.68
C GLY A 5 12.76 8.39 5.24
N LEU A 6 11.87 7.97 6.14
CA LEU A 6 11.91 6.64 6.76
C LEU A 6 11.11 5.62 5.94
N LYS A 7 11.73 4.49 5.60
CA LYS A 7 11.08 3.38 4.89
C LYS A 7 10.42 2.43 5.87
N TYR A 8 9.11 2.29 5.79
CA TYR A 8 8.30 1.41 6.62
C TYR A 8 8.11 0.03 5.99
N TRP A 9 7.45 -0.88 6.71
CA TRP A 9 7.12 -2.21 6.20
C TRP A 9 6.38 -2.15 4.86
N GLU A 10 5.44 -1.23 4.70
CA GLU A 10 4.66 -1.04 3.46
C GLU A 10 5.51 -0.67 2.23
N ASP A 11 6.75 -0.19 2.44
CA ASP A 11 7.67 0.17 1.37
C ASP A 11 8.57 -1.00 0.92
N VAL A 12 8.36 -2.20 1.49
CA VAL A 12 9.07 -3.43 1.15
C VAL A 12 8.16 -4.33 0.34
N ALA A 13 8.51 -4.59 -0.91
CA ALA A 13 7.75 -5.49 -1.78
C ALA A 13 8.48 -6.82 -2.01
N VAL A 14 7.72 -7.89 -2.23
CA VAL A 14 8.27 -9.17 -2.72
C VAL A 14 8.92 -8.92 -4.09
N GLY A 15 10.15 -9.40 -4.26
CA GLY A 15 10.98 -9.15 -5.45
C GLY A 15 11.98 -8.01 -5.29
N ASP A 16 11.86 -7.16 -4.26
CA ASP A 16 12.82 -6.08 -3.99
C ASP A 16 14.24 -6.63 -3.86
N ARG A 17 15.17 -6.06 -4.62
CA ARG A 17 16.59 -6.42 -4.60
C ARG A 17 17.42 -5.34 -3.93
N ARG A 18 18.38 -5.74 -3.11
CA ARG A 18 19.27 -4.85 -2.36
C ARG A 18 20.69 -5.38 -2.37
N GLU A 19 21.66 -4.49 -2.53
CA GLU A 19 23.08 -4.82 -2.54
C GLU A 19 23.87 -3.86 -1.65
N GLY A 20 24.91 -4.36 -1.00
CA GLY A 20 25.74 -3.62 -0.07
C GLY A 20 27.18 -4.15 0.00
N GLY A 21 28.10 -3.29 0.44
CA GLY A 21 29.54 -3.53 0.41
C GLY A 21 30.26 -2.92 -0.81
N PRO A 22 31.51 -3.36 -1.08
CA PRO A 22 32.24 -4.39 -0.33
C PRO A 22 32.69 -3.89 1.06
N SER A 23 32.96 -4.82 1.97
CA SER A 23 33.68 -4.56 3.23
C SER A 23 35.14 -4.19 2.94
N ALA A 24 35.86 -3.69 3.94
CA ALA A 24 37.32 -3.74 3.89
C ALA A 24 37.78 -5.21 3.73
N PRO A 25 38.88 -5.47 3.02
CA PRO A 25 39.49 -6.78 2.95
C PRO A 25 39.82 -7.33 4.34
N LEU A 26 39.52 -8.60 4.59
CA LEU A 26 39.81 -9.24 5.88
C LEU A 26 41.31 -9.48 5.99
N THR A 27 41.93 -8.97 7.04
CA THR A 27 43.33 -9.30 7.34
C THR A 27 43.41 -10.61 8.11
N GLU A 28 44.57 -11.25 8.04
CA GLU A 28 44.92 -12.41 8.88
C GLU A 28 44.73 -12.08 10.37
N ASP A 29 45.25 -10.93 10.83
CA ASP A 29 45.11 -10.48 12.21
C ASP A 29 43.65 -10.34 12.65
N ALA A 30 42.78 -9.80 11.78
CA ALA A 30 41.36 -9.68 12.09
C ALA A 30 40.68 -11.04 12.21
N ILE A 31 41.04 -12.00 11.33
CA ILE A 31 40.54 -13.37 11.38
C ILE A 31 40.94 -14.04 12.69
N VAL A 32 42.22 -13.99 13.03
CA VAL A 32 42.77 -14.60 14.25
C VAL A 32 42.19 -13.93 15.50
N ALA A 33 42.06 -12.61 15.52
CA ALA A 33 41.50 -11.87 16.65
C ALA A 33 40.03 -12.23 16.91
N PHE A 34 39.22 -12.36 15.85
CA PHE A 34 37.83 -12.82 15.98
C PHE A 34 37.77 -14.26 16.49
N ALA A 35 38.56 -15.15 15.88
CA ALA A 35 38.60 -16.58 16.21
C ALA A 35 38.97 -16.82 17.67
N ARG A 36 40.00 -16.13 18.19
CA ARG A 36 40.39 -16.22 19.61
C ARG A 36 39.24 -15.95 20.56
N LYS A 37 38.31 -15.07 20.19
CA LYS A 37 37.21 -14.65 21.04
C LYS A 37 35.97 -15.54 20.90
N PHE A 38 35.65 -15.98 19.68
CA PHE A 38 34.35 -16.55 19.37
C PHE A 38 34.37 -17.96 18.77
N ASP A 39 35.47 -18.36 18.14
CA ASP A 39 35.58 -19.64 17.45
C ASP A 39 37.04 -20.13 17.40
N PRO A 40 37.61 -20.60 18.53
CA PRO A 40 39.04 -20.85 18.69
C PRO A 40 39.48 -22.21 18.12
N GLN A 41 39.00 -22.57 16.93
CA GLN A 41 39.50 -23.74 16.22
C GLN A 41 40.86 -23.44 15.58
N TYR A 42 41.78 -24.42 15.57
CA TYR A 42 43.18 -24.20 15.18
C TYR A 42 43.35 -23.60 13.77
N PHE A 43 42.51 -24.01 12.81
CA PHE A 43 42.55 -23.53 11.42
C PHE A 43 42.02 -22.09 11.22
N HIS A 44 41.58 -21.44 12.30
CA HIS A 44 41.26 -20.01 12.35
C HIS A 44 42.28 -19.20 13.17
N LEU A 45 43.19 -19.85 13.90
CA LEU A 45 44.09 -19.24 14.87
C LEU A 45 45.55 -19.21 14.44
N ASP A 46 45.99 -20.26 13.76
CA ASP A 46 47.39 -20.48 13.41
C ASP A 46 47.52 -20.77 11.90
N PRO A 47 48.08 -19.83 11.12
CA PRO A 47 48.27 -20.00 9.68
C PRO A 47 49.16 -21.18 9.31
N ALA A 48 50.14 -21.54 10.14
CA ALA A 48 51.02 -22.68 9.90
C ALA A 48 50.27 -23.99 10.12
N ALA A 49 49.59 -24.14 11.26
CA ALA A 49 48.79 -25.33 11.56
C ALA A 49 47.57 -25.48 10.63
N ALA A 50 47.02 -24.37 10.13
CA ALA A 50 45.89 -24.40 9.20
C ALA A 50 46.23 -25.05 7.85
N LYS A 51 47.51 -25.13 7.46
CA LYS A 51 47.95 -25.82 6.22
C LYS A 51 47.61 -27.31 6.22
N ASP A 52 47.60 -27.93 7.39
CA ASP A 52 47.30 -29.35 7.58
C ASP A 52 45.79 -29.63 7.73
N SER A 53 44.96 -28.57 7.71
CA SER A 53 43.50 -28.70 7.74
C SER A 53 42.94 -29.01 6.36
N LEU A 54 41.66 -29.42 6.31
CA LEU A 54 40.90 -29.61 5.06
C LEU A 54 40.80 -28.32 4.22
N PHE A 55 41.11 -27.15 4.80
CA PHE A 55 41.09 -25.87 4.10
C PHE A 55 42.43 -25.48 3.46
N GLY A 56 43.53 -26.20 3.76
CA GLY A 56 44.85 -25.97 3.17
C GLY A 56 45.48 -24.61 3.50
N GLY A 57 45.02 -23.94 4.56
CA GLY A 57 45.49 -22.62 4.97
C GLY A 57 44.46 -21.91 5.84
N LEU A 58 44.82 -20.75 6.38
CA LEU A 58 43.96 -19.96 7.27
C LEU A 58 42.67 -19.56 6.57
N VAL A 59 41.55 -19.73 7.28
CA VAL A 59 40.22 -19.31 6.84
C VAL A 59 39.52 -18.56 7.96
N ALA A 60 38.60 -17.67 7.64
CA ALA A 60 37.73 -17.03 8.62
C ALA A 60 36.71 -18.02 9.16
N SER A 61 36.36 -17.89 10.44
CA SER A 61 35.18 -18.56 11.00
C SER A 61 33.94 -18.18 10.21
N GLY A 62 33.04 -19.15 9.98
CA GLY A 62 31.72 -18.85 9.39
C GLY A 62 30.97 -17.78 10.19
N TRP A 63 31.11 -17.77 11.51
CA TRP A 63 30.52 -16.73 12.37
C TRP A 63 31.13 -15.35 12.18
N HIS A 64 32.41 -15.28 11.79
CA HIS A 64 33.05 -14.02 11.40
C HIS A 64 32.41 -13.48 10.11
N THR A 65 32.23 -14.35 9.10
CA THR A 65 31.53 -14.03 7.85
C THR A 65 30.09 -13.57 8.12
N ALA A 66 29.37 -14.22 9.03
CA ALA A 66 28.02 -13.81 9.41
C ALA A 66 27.99 -12.46 10.14
N ALA A 67 28.98 -12.17 10.98
CA ALA A 67 29.11 -10.86 11.63
C ALA A 67 29.32 -9.73 10.61
N ILE A 68 30.18 -9.96 9.60
CA ILE A 68 30.39 -9.01 8.51
C ILE A 68 29.13 -8.84 7.66
N CYS A 69 28.42 -9.92 7.35
CA CYS A 69 27.11 -9.84 6.67
C CYS A 69 26.13 -8.95 7.46
N MET A 70 26.04 -9.12 8.78
CA MET A 70 25.18 -8.28 9.62
C MET A 70 25.63 -6.82 9.60
N GLN A 71 26.93 -6.56 9.69
CA GLN A 71 27.49 -5.19 9.58
C GLN A 71 27.03 -4.53 8.27
N LEU A 72 27.19 -5.22 7.13
CA LEU A 72 26.81 -4.71 5.82
C LEU A 72 25.30 -4.48 5.70
N ILE A 73 24.46 -5.37 6.26
CA ILE A 73 23.00 -5.18 6.31
C ILE A 73 22.66 -3.92 7.12
N VAL A 74 23.24 -3.74 8.30
CA VAL A 74 22.99 -2.57 9.14
C VAL A 74 23.39 -1.28 8.42
N GLU A 75 24.56 -1.27 7.81
CA GLU A 75 25.07 -0.09 7.13
C GLU A 75 24.23 0.25 5.89
N HIS A 76 24.08 -0.71 4.98
CA HIS A 76 23.51 -0.44 3.67
C HIS A 76 21.98 -0.51 3.65
N PHE A 77 21.37 -1.47 4.35
CA PHE A 77 19.93 -1.71 4.25
C PHE A 77 19.13 -1.05 5.37
N ILE A 78 19.75 -0.78 6.52
CA ILE A 78 19.07 -0.12 7.64
C ILE A 78 19.42 1.37 7.70
N LYS A 79 20.70 1.72 7.86
CA LYS A 79 21.13 3.12 8.03
C LYS A 79 20.99 3.92 6.74
N ARG A 80 21.67 3.51 5.67
CA ARG A 80 21.68 4.26 4.39
C ARG A 80 20.28 4.32 3.75
N GLN A 81 19.51 3.24 3.81
CA GLN A 81 18.15 3.21 3.29
C GLN A 81 17.09 3.71 4.27
N ARG A 82 17.49 4.14 5.48
CA ARG A 82 16.58 4.63 6.53
C ARG A 82 15.41 3.68 6.78
N ALA A 83 15.67 2.40 6.94
CA ALA A 83 14.60 1.44 7.22
C ALA A 83 14.12 1.58 8.67
N ALA A 84 12.80 1.52 8.87
CA ALA A 84 12.15 1.50 10.17
C ALA A 84 12.31 0.14 10.88
N SER A 85 13.53 -0.41 10.86
CA SER A 85 13.85 -1.72 11.39
C SER A 85 13.69 -1.76 12.91
N LEU A 86 13.21 -2.90 13.39
CA LEU A 86 13.04 -3.23 14.80
C LEU A 86 13.84 -4.49 15.19
N GLY A 87 14.83 -4.84 14.36
CA GLY A 87 15.61 -6.04 14.51
C GLY A 87 15.03 -7.23 13.76
N SER A 88 15.35 -8.43 14.26
CA SER A 88 15.07 -9.71 13.61
C SER A 88 14.74 -10.76 14.67
N PRO A 89 13.74 -11.63 14.45
CA PRO A 89 13.50 -12.79 15.30
C PRO A 89 14.48 -13.93 15.00
N GLY A 90 15.28 -13.83 13.94
CA GLY A 90 16.24 -14.85 13.53
C GLY A 90 16.39 -14.98 12.02
N PHE A 91 17.05 -16.07 11.62
CA PHE A 91 17.27 -16.46 10.24
C PHE A 91 17.07 -17.97 10.09
N ASP A 92 16.72 -18.39 8.88
CA ASP A 92 16.60 -19.78 8.48
C ASP A 92 17.68 -20.13 7.45
N GLN A 93 17.97 -21.42 7.29
CA GLN A 93 18.80 -21.95 6.19
C GLN A 93 20.19 -21.31 6.04
N LEU A 94 20.86 -20.96 7.15
CA LEU A 94 22.26 -20.50 7.10
C LEU A 94 23.17 -21.61 6.56
N ARG A 95 23.97 -21.28 5.55
CA ARG A 95 24.92 -22.20 4.91
C ARG A 95 26.25 -21.51 4.63
N TRP A 96 27.34 -22.20 4.96
CA TRP A 96 28.71 -21.84 4.57
C TRP A 96 29.04 -22.60 3.29
N GLN A 97 29.22 -21.87 2.19
CA GLN A 97 29.37 -22.47 0.85
C GLN A 97 30.85 -22.57 0.46
N LYS A 98 31.64 -21.55 0.79
CA LYS A 98 33.08 -21.49 0.53
C LYS A 98 33.80 -20.85 1.71
N PRO A 99 35.05 -21.26 2.00
CA PRO A 99 35.84 -20.61 3.03
C PRO A 99 36.20 -19.17 2.60
N VAL A 100 36.07 -18.23 3.53
CA VAL A 100 36.58 -16.86 3.39
C VAL A 100 38.03 -16.83 3.84
N ARG A 101 38.90 -16.15 3.10
CA ARG A 101 40.36 -16.13 3.32
C ARG A 101 40.88 -14.72 3.61
N PRO A 102 42.09 -14.59 4.20
CA PRO A 102 42.78 -13.31 4.25
C PRO A 102 42.84 -12.67 2.86
N GLY A 103 42.52 -11.38 2.78
CA GLY A 103 42.41 -10.59 1.55
C GLY A 103 41.01 -10.53 0.95
N ASP A 104 40.08 -11.40 1.35
CA ASP A 104 38.72 -11.36 0.81
C ASP A 104 37.97 -10.11 1.28
N ALA A 105 37.29 -9.46 0.33
CA ALA A 105 36.37 -8.36 0.59
C ALA A 105 34.94 -8.83 0.30
N LEU A 106 34.04 -8.66 1.27
CA LEU A 106 32.71 -9.26 1.22
C LEU A 106 31.65 -8.25 0.83
N SER A 107 30.72 -8.66 -0.02
CA SER A 107 29.50 -7.91 -0.36
C SER A 107 28.26 -8.75 -0.09
N VAL A 108 27.10 -8.11 0.04
CA VAL A 108 25.83 -8.77 0.30
C VAL A 108 24.83 -8.45 -0.79
N ARG A 109 24.10 -9.47 -1.24
CA ARG A 109 22.94 -9.35 -2.12
C ARG A 109 21.74 -9.98 -1.45
N SER A 110 20.61 -9.29 -1.46
CA SER A 110 19.39 -9.72 -0.77
C SER A 110 18.15 -9.49 -1.62
N VAL A 111 17.25 -10.46 -1.64
CA VAL A 111 15.96 -10.39 -2.35
C VAL A 111 14.83 -10.67 -1.37
N CYS A 112 13.85 -9.77 -1.30
CA CYS A 112 12.63 -10.00 -0.54
C CYS A 112 11.81 -11.13 -1.19
N ILE A 113 11.50 -12.18 -0.43
CA ILE A 113 10.76 -13.35 -0.92
C ILE A 113 9.36 -13.47 -0.30
N GLU A 114 9.11 -12.79 0.82
CA GLU A 114 7.82 -12.83 1.51
C GLU A 114 7.65 -11.59 2.38
N THR A 115 6.43 -11.08 2.50
CA THR A 115 6.04 -10.00 3.41
C THR A 115 4.73 -10.36 4.10
N ALA A 116 4.65 -10.16 5.41
CA ALA A 116 3.43 -10.44 6.17
C ALA A 116 3.19 -9.39 7.28
N PRO A 117 1.96 -8.90 7.47
CA PRO A 117 1.63 -8.10 8.64
C PRO A 117 1.62 -8.98 9.90
N SER A 118 1.95 -8.39 11.06
CA SER A 118 1.84 -9.12 12.32
C SER A 118 0.38 -9.27 12.74
N LYS A 119 -0.01 -10.50 13.15
CA LYS A 119 -1.36 -10.79 13.66
C LYS A 119 -1.61 -10.27 15.08
N SER A 120 -0.56 -10.12 15.89
CA SER A 120 -0.66 -9.73 17.31
C SER A 120 -0.17 -8.32 17.60
N ARG A 121 0.65 -7.73 16.74
CA ARG A 121 1.20 -6.38 16.89
C ARG A 121 0.89 -5.54 15.65
N PRO A 122 -0.26 -4.86 15.59
CA PRO A 122 -0.78 -4.26 14.37
C PRO A 122 0.07 -3.12 13.80
N ASP A 123 1.02 -2.60 14.59
CA ASP A 123 2.02 -1.61 14.24
C ASP A 123 3.27 -2.21 13.57
N LEU A 124 3.31 -3.53 13.35
CA LEU A 124 4.47 -4.26 12.83
C LEU A 124 4.15 -5.09 11.59
N GLY A 125 5.17 -5.25 10.75
CA GLY A 125 5.19 -6.25 9.70
C GLY A 125 6.56 -6.93 9.62
N SER A 126 6.57 -8.15 9.07
CA SER A 126 7.77 -8.91 8.79
C SER A 126 8.02 -9.02 7.29
N ALA A 127 9.29 -9.17 6.93
CA ALA A 127 9.70 -9.54 5.58
C ALA A 127 10.81 -10.59 5.65
N ARG A 128 10.74 -11.61 4.80
CA ARG A 128 11.77 -12.65 4.65
C ARG A 128 12.61 -12.33 3.44
N PHE A 129 13.92 -12.44 3.57
CA PHE A 129 14.86 -12.14 2.50
C PHE A 129 15.80 -13.31 2.26
N ARG A 130 15.96 -13.71 1.01
CA ARG A 130 17.05 -14.59 0.59
C ARG A 130 18.30 -13.74 0.42
N THR A 131 19.31 -13.99 1.24
CA THR A 131 20.55 -13.21 1.28
C THR A 131 21.75 -14.10 0.95
N GLU A 132 22.64 -13.58 0.12
CA GLU A 132 23.91 -14.17 -0.28
C GLU A 132 25.04 -13.21 0.08
N VAL A 133 26.14 -13.76 0.58
CA VAL A 133 27.41 -13.06 0.80
C VAL A 133 28.37 -13.51 -0.30
N LEU A 134 28.97 -12.54 -0.97
CA LEU A 134 29.83 -12.74 -2.12
C LEU A 134 31.26 -12.25 -1.80
N ASN A 135 32.28 -12.94 -2.29
CA ASN A 135 33.64 -12.41 -2.30
C ASN A 135 33.85 -11.48 -3.52
N GLN A 136 35.05 -10.91 -3.64
CA GLN A 136 35.46 -10.03 -4.75
C GLN A 136 35.40 -10.69 -6.13
N HIS A 137 35.35 -12.02 -6.20
CA HIS A 137 35.24 -12.79 -7.44
C HIS A 137 33.79 -13.10 -7.82
N GLY A 138 32.81 -12.61 -7.03
CA GLY A 138 31.38 -12.87 -7.25
C GLY A 138 30.93 -14.27 -6.81
N GLU A 139 31.75 -14.99 -6.04
CA GLU A 139 31.41 -16.32 -5.56
C GLU A 139 30.63 -16.25 -4.24
N THR A 140 29.53 -17.00 -4.13
CA THR A 140 28.77 -17.11 -2.88
C THR A 140 29.57 -17.88 -1.84
N VAL A 141 29.95 -17.20 -0.76
CA VAL A 141 30.66 -17.78 0.39
C VAL A 141 29.71 -18.18 1.52
N MET A 142 28.57 -17.51 1.63
CA MET A 142 27.54 -17.77 2.64
C MET A 142 26.15 -17.41 2.10
N SER A 143 25.13 -18.16 2.52
CA SER A 143 23.73 -17.83 2.24
C SER A 143 22.84 -18.04 3.46
N LEU A 144 21.74 -17.28 3.53
CA LEU A 144 20.72 -17.39 4.58
C LEU A 144 19.36 -16.85 4.12
N ILE A 145 18.31 -17.21 4.85
CA ILE A 145 17.02 -16.53 4.79
C ILE A 145 16.86 -15.69 6.06
N SER A 146 17.08 -14.38 5.96
CA SER A 146 16.94 -13.46 7.09
C SER A 146 15.50 -12.97 7.25
N ILE A 147 15.03 -12.81 8.50
CA ILE A 147 13.71 -12.27 8.80
C ILE A 147 13.88 -10.87 9.37
N GLY A 148 13.37 -9.84 8.70
CA GLY A 148 13.37 -8.46 9.19
C GLY A 148 12.02 -8.09 9.81
N LEU A 149 12.04 -7.45 10.97
CA LEU A 149 10.88 -6.76 11.55
C LEU A 149 10.98 -5.27 11.28
N TYR A 150 9.86 -4.69 10.87
CA TYR A 150 9.76 -3.28 10.54
C TYR A 150 8.54 -2.68 11.21
N ARG A 151 8.65 -1.41 11.64
CA ARG A 151 7.47 -0.62 11.96
C ARG A 151 6.63 -0.50 10.70
N ARG A 152 5.32 -0.64 10.86
CA ARG A 152 4.35 -0.15 9.91
C ARG A 152 4.31 1.37 9.99
N ARG A 153 3.99 2.00 8.86
CA ARG A 153 3.84 3.43 8.78
C ARG A 153 2.81 3.86 9.84
N PRO A 154 3.15 4.79 10.76
CA PRO A 154 2.20 5.33 11.69
C PRO A 154 0.98 5.77 10.89
N ARG A 155 -0.18 5.21 11.21
CA ARG A 155 -1.44 5.85 10.85
C ARG A 155 -1.31 7.25 11.46
N GLY A 156 -1.13 8.28 10.62
CA GLY A 156 -0.85 9.65 11.07
C GLY A 156 -1.83 10.07 12.15
N ASN A 157 -1.44 11.03 13.00
CA ASN A 157 -2.23 11.61 14.11
C ASN A 157 -3.71 11.48 13.77
N GLN A 158 -4.43 10.61 14.50
CA GLN A 158 -5.71 10.04 14.06
C GLN A 158 -6.56 11.15 13.44
N ALA A 159 -6.99 10.93 12.20
CA ALA A 159 -8.09 11.73 11.68
C ALA A 159 -9.18 11.72 12.75
N MET A 160 -9.73 12.88 13.09
CA MET A 160 -10.82 12.97 14.06
C MET A 160 -12.05 12.37 13.41
N ALA A 161 -12.16 11.05 13.49
CA ALA A 161 -13.22 10.29 12.88
C ALA A 161 -14.47 10.41 13.74
N THR A 162 -15.57 10.85 13.15
CA THR A 162 -16.86 11.00 13.82
C THR A 162 -17.96 10.48 12.92
N THR A 163 -18.99 9.87 13.52
CA THR A 163 -20.23 9.55 12.80
C THR A 163 -21.21 10.70 13.02
N LEU A 164 -21.65 11.29 11.92
CA LEU A 164 -22.66 12.34 11.89
C LEU A 164 -24.02 11.75 11.52
N THR A 165 -25.10 12.42 11.93
CA THR A 165 -26.42 12.22 11.35
C THR A 165 -26.72 13.39 10.43
N LEU A 166 -26.98 13.09 9.16
CA LEU A 166 -27.34 14.05 8.12
C LEU A 166 -28.81 13.91 7.75
N THR A 167 -29.36 14.91 7.07
CA THR A 167 -30.72 14.85 6.52
C THR A 167 -30.70 15.32 5.07
N ALA A 168 -31.20 14.47 4.17
CA ALA A 168 -31.35 14.77 2.75
C ALA A 168 -32.54 15.71 2.51
N ALA A 169 -32.58 16.31 1.31
CA ALA A 169 -33.62 17.27 0.93
C ALA A 169 -35.04 16.65 0.92
N ASP A 170 -35.15 15.34 0.78
CA ASP A 170 -36.40 14.56 0.88
C ASP A 170 -36.81 14.25 2.33
N GLY A 171 -36.08 14.77 3.32
CA GLY A 171 -36.32 14.54 4.75
C GLY A 171 -35.71 13.24 5.28
N HIS A 172 -35.04 12.44 4.44
CA HIS A 172 -34.40 11.21 4.89
C HIS A 172 -33.21 11.51 5.80
N SER A 173 -33.26 11.05 7.05
CA SER A 173 -32.12 11.10 7.97
C SER A 173 -31.22 9.89 7.76
N PHE A 174 -29.90 10.02 7.77
CA PHE A 174 -28.93 8.91 7.57
C PHE A 174 -27.57 9.20 8.23
N SER A 175 -26.79 8.16 8.45
CA SER A 175 -25.45 8.27 9.06
C SER A 175 -24.39 8.66 8.03
N ALA A 176 -23.37 9.39 8.44
CA ALA A 176 -22.20 9.67 7.60
C ALA A 176 -20.91 9.57 8.42
N TYR A 177 -19.92 8.84 7.91
CA TYR A 177 -18.60 8.78 8.53
C TYR A 177 -17.75 9.96 8.05
N ARG A 178 -17.28 10.80 8.97
CA ARG A 178 -16.43 11.96 8.65
C ARG A 178 -15.05 11.78 9.27
N ALA A 179 -14.01 12.01 8.48
CA ALA A 179 -12.62 12.03 8.91
C ALA A 179 -12.00 13.40 8.57
N ASP A 180 -11.55 14.13 9.57
CA ASP A 180 -10.90 15.43 9.40
C ASP A 180 -9.36 15.31 9.41
N PRO A 181 -8.63 16.11 8.61
CA PRO A 181 -7.17 16.14 8.63
C PRO A 181 -6.65 16.73 9.95
N ALA A 182 -5.43 16.34 10.34
CA ALA A 182 -4.81 16.83 11.58
C ALA A 182 -4.42 18.33 11.56
N GLY A 183 -4.49 18.97 10.39
CA GLY A 183 -4.18 20.40 10.19
C GLY A 183 -5.20 21.07 9.27
N PRO A 184 -4.92 22.28 8.76
CA PRO A 184 -5.83 22.98 7.86
C PRO A 184 -6.20 22.11 6.65
N ALA A 185 -7.49 22.03 6.36
CA ALA A 185 -7.99 21.25 5.24
C ALA A 185 -7.59 21.91 3.91
N LYS A 186 -7.09 21.10 2.98
CA LYS A 186 -6.79 21.51 1.58
C LYS A 186 -8.05 21.58 0.71
N GLY A 187 -9.13 20.99 1.19
CA GLY A 187 -10.41 20.83 0.51
C GLY A 187 -11.23 19.73 1.18
N ALA A 188 -12.41 19.45 0.64
CA ALA A 188 -13.29 18.38 1.11
C ALA A 188 -13.56 17.36 -0.01
N VAL A 189 -13.81 16.11 0.38
CA VAL A 189 -14.19 15.01 -0.51
C VAL A 189 -15.36 14.22 0.06
N VAL A 190 -16.40 14.01 -0.74
CA VAL A 190 -17.45 13.03 -0.45
C VAL A 190 -17.01 11.68 -1.01
N VAL A 191 -16.98 10.64 -0.18
CA VAL A 191 -16.53 9.29 -0.53
C VAL A 191 -17.73 8.36 -0.62
N ILE A 192 -17.99 7.80 -1.81
CA ILE A 192 -19.16 6.96 -2.07
C ILE A 192 -18.81 5.47 -2.02
N GLN A 193 -19.54 4.76 -1.17
CA GLN A 193 -19.41 3.32 -0.93
C GLN A 193 -19.59 2.46 -2.18
N GLU A 194 -19.04 1.24 -2.10
CA GLU A 194 -19.41 0.13 -2.96
C GLU A 194 -20.80 -0.44 -2.57
N ILE A 195 -21.10 -1.67 -2.98
CA ILE A 195 -22.33 -2.38 -2.59
C ILE A 195 -22.28 -2.98 -1.17
N PHE A 196 -21.35 -2.53 -0.32
CA PHE A 196 -21.07 -3.16 0.99
C PHE A 196 -21.38 -2.25 2.18
N GLY A 197 -21.98 -1.08 1.94
CA GLY A 197 -22.15 -0.06 2.98
C GLY A 197 -20.88 0.73 3.26
N VAL A 198 -20.92 1.56 4.30
CA VAL A 198 -19.74 2.28 4.82
C VAL A 198 -18.97 1.33 5.74
N ASN A 199 -18.46 0.24 5.15
CA ASN A 199 -17.71 -0.79 5.86
C ASN A 199 -16.29 -0.31 6.22
N ALA A 200 -15.49 -1.20 6.84
CA ALA A 200 -14.13 -0.89 7.27
C ALA A 200 -13.26 -0.30 6.15
N HIS A 201 -13.34 -0.82 4.92
CA HIS A 201 -12.54 -0.31 3.80
C HIS A 201 -12.92 1.14 3.44
N ILE A 202 -14.21 1.46 3.34
CA ILE A 202 -14.65 2.83 3.01
C ILE A 202 -14.25 3.83 4.09
N ARG A 203 -14.29 3.45 5.37
CA ARG A 203 -13.77 4.29 6.46
C ARG A 203 -12.28 4.51 6.33
N GLU A 204 -11.50 3.47 6.05
CA GLU A 204 -10.06 3.59 5.84
C GLU A 204 -9.69 4.42 4.60
N VAL A 205 -10.54 4.42 3.56
CA VAL A 205 -10.42 5.35 2.42
C VAL A 205 -10.63 6.80 2.86
N CYS A 206 -11.65 7.08 3.69
CA CYS A 206 -11.86 8.41 4.27
C CYS A 206 -10.66 8.84 5.11
N ASP A 207 -10.17 7.96 5.98
CA ASP A 207 -8.98 8.20 6.80
C ASP A 207 -7.72 8.44 5.94
N GLY A 208 -7.62 7.77 4.79
CA GLY A 208 -6.59 8.02 3.79
C GLY A 208 -6.61 9.45 3.26
N PHE A 209 -7.78 9.92 2.83
CA PHE A 209 -7.95 11.31 2.37
C PHE A 209 -7.70 12.34 3.48
N ALA A 210 -8.13 12.05 4.72
CA ALA A 210 -7.82 12.88 5.88
C ALA A 210 -6.31 12.97 6.15
N ARG A 211 -5.58 11.86 6.04
CA ARG A 211 -4.11 11.86 6.13
C ARG A 211 -3.44 12.67 5.00
N ASP A 212 -4.06 12.71 3.82
CA ASP A 212 -3.56 13.51 2.69
C ASP A 212 -3.92 15.01 2.80
N GLY A 213 -4.71 15.39 3.81
CA GLY A 213 -5.06 16.77 4.13
C GLY A 213 -6.46 17.22 3.72
N TYR A 214 -7.36 16.30 3.34
CA TYR A 214 -8.72 16.62 2.94
C TYR A 214 -9.73 16.26 4.04
N VAL A 215 -10.78 17.06 4.24
CA VAL A 215 -11.95 16.58 4.99
C VAL A 215 -12.62 15.50 4.15
N ALA A 216 -12.80 14.30 4.68
CA ALA A 216 -13.47 13.21 3.97
C ALA A 216 -14.78 12.85 4.65
N ILE A 217 -15.85 12.70 3.89
CA ILE A 217 -17.16 12.29 4.41
C ILE A 217 -17.79 11.19 3.55
N ALA A 218 -18.16 10.06 4.16
CA ALA A 218 -18.84 8.95 3.51
C ALA A 218 -20.29 8.85 4.00
N PRO A 219 -21.29 9.23 3.18
CA PRO A 219 -22.69 9.02 3.51
C PRO A 219 -23.06 7.53 3.42
N ALA A 220 -23.75 7.00 4.43
CA ALA A 220 -24.26 5.64 4.45
C ALA A 220 -25.49 5.51 3.54
N LEU A 221 -25.29 5.42 2.23
CA LEU A 221 -26.40 5.42 1.25
C LEU A 221 -27.42 4.29 1.45
N PHE A 222 -26.98 3.19 2.09
CA PHE A 222 -27.85 2.03 2.37
C PHE A 222 -28.73 2.19 3.59
N ASP A 223 -28.51 3.24 4.39
CA ASP A 223 -29.40 3.63 5.48
C ASP A 223 -30.83 3.89 4.98
N ARG A 224 -31.04 4.11 3.67
CA ARG A 224 -32.35 4.16 2.99
C ARG A 224 -33.14 2.86 3.05
N VAL A 225 -32.48 1.73 3.28
CA VAL A 225 -33.07 0.39 3.31
C VAL A 225 -32.89 -0.23 4.70
N GLU A 226 -31.66 -0.20 5.21
CA GLU A 226 -31.27 -0.80 6.49
C GLU A 226 -30.17 0.07 7.12
N ARG A 227 -30.31 0.40 8.42
CA ARG A 227 -29.33 1.23 9.14
C ARG A 227 -28.04 0.48 9.40
N GLY A 228 -26.91 1.15 9.24
CA GLY A 228 -25.61 0.63 9.70
C GLY A 228 -25.15 -0.60 8.92
N VAL A 229 -25.49 -0.68 7.63
CA VAL A 229 -25.06 -1.79 6.77
C VAL A 229 -23.54 -1.77 6.64
N GLU A 230 -22.92 -2.86 7.08
CA GLU A 230 -21.50 -3.15 6.89
C GLU A 230 -21.36 -4.61 6.46
N ILE A 231 -20.95 -4.82 5.22
CA ILE A 231 -20.93 -6.14 4.59
C ILE A 231 -19.49 -6.51 4.21
N GLY A 232 -19.19 -7.81 4.27
CA GLY A 232 -17.91 -8.38 3.84
C GLY A 232 -17.82 -8.55 2.31
N TYR A 233 -17.00 -9.51 1.86
CA TYR A 233 -16.71 -9.74 0.44
C TYR A 233 -16.92 -11.20 0.00
N SER A 234 -17.60 -12.02 0.82
CA SER A 234 -17.98 -13.38 0.42
C SER A 234 -19.04 -13.36 -0.71
N PRO A 235 -19.27 -14.47 -1.41
CA PRO A 235 -20.36 -14.55 -2.40
C PRO A 235 -21.74 -14.21 -1.81
N GLU A 236 -22.00 -14.62 -0.57
CA GLU A 236 -23.24 -14.33 0.17
C GLU A 236 -23.35 -12.84 0.50
N ASP A 237 -22.25 -12.23 0.94
CA ASP A 237 -22.14 -10.80 1.18
C ASP A 237 -22.41 -9.99 -0.10
N ILE A 238 -21.83 -10.40 -1.23
CA ILE A 238 -22.06 -9.78 -2.54
C ILE A 238 -23.54 -9.86 -2.92
N ALA A 239 -24.17 -11.02 -2.73
CA ALA A 239 -25.59 -11.20 -3.01
C ALA A 239 -26.46 -10.28 -2.13
N ARG A 240 -26.16 -10.19 -0.83
CA ARG A 240 -26.84 -9.28 0.10
C ARG A 240 -26.66 -7.83 -0.31
N GLY A 241 -25.43 -7.42 -0.61
CA GLY A 241 -25.08 -6.07 -1.02
C GLY A 241 -25.83 -5.63 -2.29
N ARG A 242 -25.95 -6.52 -3.27
CA ARG A 242 -26.77 -6.29 -4.48
C ARG A 242 -28.25 -6.11 -4.15
N GLY A 243 -28.82 -6.98 -3.32
CA GLY A 243 -30.23 -6.90 -2.94
C GLY A 243 -30.60 -5.61 -2.18
N ILE A 244 -29.67 -5.06 -1.39
CA ILE A 244 -29.85 -3.73 -0.77
C ILE A 244 -29.71 -2.63 -1.82
N ARG A 245 -28.64 -2.68 -2.64
CA ARG A 245 -28.38 -1.67 -3.69
C ARG A 245 -29.56 -1.52 -4.65
N GLU A 246 -30.23 -2.61 -5.03
CA GLU A 246 -31.36 -2.59 -5.96
C GLU A 246 -32.54 -1.73 -5.46
N LYS A 247 -32.67 -1.56 -4.14
CA LYS A 247 -33.72 -0.74 -3.52
C LYS A 247 -33.32 0.73 -3.38
N VAL A 248 -32.06 1.08 -3.65
CA VAL A 248 -31.55 2.46 -3.57
C VAL A 248 -31.38 3.01 -4.98
N THR A 249 -32.26 3.95 -5.36
CA THR A 249 -32.19 4.57 -6.68
C THR A 249 -31.01 5.55 -6.78
N PHE A 250 -30.62 5.91 -8.00
CA PHE A 250 -29.58 6.93 -8.18
C PHE A 250 -30.02 8.31 -7.67
N GLU A 251 -31.29 8.68 -7.81
CA GLU A 251 -31.80 9.96 -7.28
C GLU A 251 -31.73 10.01 -5.76
N MET A 252 -32.10 8.90 -5.10
CA MET A 252 -31.95 8.72 -3.66
C MET A 252 -30.48 8.87 -3.23
N ALA A 253 -29.56 8.18 -3.92
CA ALA A 253 -28.13 8.29 -3.64
C ALA A 253 -27.62 9.72 -3.83
N LEU A 254 -28.01 10.41 -4.91
CA LEU A 254 -27.60 11.77 -5.21
C LEU A 254 -28.12 12.79 -4.18
N ALA A 255 -29.33 12.59 -3.65
CA ALA A 255 -29.85 13.42 -2.56
C ALA A 255 -28.98 13.32 -1.30
N ASP A 256 -28.51 12.12 -0.96
CA ASP A 256 -27.61 11.90 0.18
C ASP A 256 -26.20 12.46 -0.08
N VAL A 257 -25.69 12.33 -1.32
CA VAL A 257 -24.43 12.97 -1.75
C VAL A 257 -24.51 14.49 -1.62
N ALA A 258 -25.62 15.10 -2.01
CA ALA A 258 -25.84 16.54 -1.87
C ALA A 258 -25.82 16.98 -0.40
N ALA A 259 -26.50 16.23 0.48
CA ALA A 259 -26.49 16.51 1.92
C ALA A 259 -25.11 16.32 2.55
N ALA A 260 -24.35 15.29 2.16
CA ALA A 260 -22.97 15.11 2.59
C ALA A 260 -22.06 16.26 2.13
N GLY A 261 -22.22 16.69 0.87
CA GLY A 261 -21.48 17.84 0.34
C GLY A 261 -21.81 19.13 1.09
N ALA A 262 -23.07 19.38 1.43
CA ALA A 262 -23.48 20.53 2.24
C ALA A 262 -22.82 20.53 3.63
N ALA A 263 -22.70 19.36 4.27
CA ALA A 263 -22.07 19.20 5.58
C ALA A 263 -20.57 19.53 5.61
N VAL A 264 -19.91 19.60 4.45
CA VAL A 264 -18.46 19.89 4.31
C VAL A 264 -18.17 21.15 3.49
N GLY A 265 -19.14 22.08 3.41
CA GLY A 265 -18.93 23.40 2.79
C GLY A 265 -19.52 23.58 1.38
N GLY A 266 -20.28 22.58 0.90
CA GLY A 266 -21.02 22.62 -0.36
C GLY A 266 -20.29 21.94 -1.52
N LEU A 267 -21.06 21.31 -2.42
CA LEU A 267 -20.51 20.52 -3.53
C LEU A 267 -19.62 21.33 -4.48
N ALA A 268 -19.91 22.61 -4.71
CA ALA A 268 -19.12 23.47 -5.60
C ALA A 268 -17.65 23.66 -5.15
N LYS A 269 -17.31 23.29 -3.91
CA LYS A 269 -15.94 23.31 -3.35
C LYS A 269 -15.43 21.93 -2.96
N CYS A 270 -16.21 20.88 -3.21
CA CYS A 270 -15.96 19.54 -2.74
C CYS A 270 -15.75 18.59 -3.93
N GLY A 271 -14.76 17.70 -3.79
CA GLY A 271 -14.61 16.57 -4.70
C GLY A 271 -15.65 15.49 -4.37
N VAL A 272 -16.05 14.70 -5.35
CA VAL A 272 -16.82 13.46 -5.14
C VAL A 272 -16.00 12.30 -5.67
N VAL A 273 -15.69 11.31 -4.84
CA VAL A 273 -15.02 10.07 -5.27
C VAL A 273 -15.87 8.88 -4.92
N GLY A 274 -15.94 7.89 -5.80
CA GLY A 274 -16.70 6.68 -5.51
C GLY A 274 -16.13 5.43 -6.15
N TYR A 275 -16.50 4.28 -5.58
CA TYR A 275 -15.96 2.97 -5.93
C TYR A 275 -17.07 2.00 -6.34
N CYS A 276 -16.89 1.22 -7.41
CA CYS A 276 -17.89 0.29 -7.94
C CYS A 276 -19.21 1.02 -8.24
N TRP A 277 -20.31 0.65 -7.60
CA TRP A 277 -21.58 1.37 -7.71
C TRP A 277 -21.40 2.86 -7.36
N GLY A 278 -20.61 3.18 -6.32
CA GLY A 278 -20.26 4.55 -5.98
C GLY A 278 -19.48 5.29 -7.07
N GLY A 279 -18.69 4.59 -7.89
CA GLY A 279 -18.03 5.19 -9.05
C GLY A 279 -19.03 5.65 -10.12
N SER A 280 -20.15 4.94 -10.24
CA SER A 280 -21.27 5.36 -11.08
C SER A 280 -22.03 6.54 -10.47
N VAL A 281 -22.22 6.55 -9.14
CA VAL A 281 -22.82 7.69 -8.43
C VAL A 281 -21.95 8.94 -8.57
N ALA A 282 -20.62 8.81 -8.52
CA ALA A 282 -19.69 9.94 -8.71
C ALA A 282 -19.81 10.55 -10.12
N TRP A 283 -19.96 9.73 -11.17
CA TRP A 283 -20.25 10.20 -12.52
C TRP A 283 -21.57 10.98 -12.56
N LEU A 284 -22.64 10.42 -12.00
CA LEU A 284 -23.95 11.10 -11.98
C LEU A 284 -23.95 12.37 -11.13
N ALA A 285 -23.15 12.42 -10.06
CA ALA A 285 -22.94 13.65 -9.30
C ALA A 285 -22.29 14.74 -10.19
N ALA A 286 -21.31 14.38 -11.02
CA ALA A 286 -20.70 15.30 -11.98
C ALA A 286 -21.70 15.84 -13.02
N THR A 287 -22.62 15.00 -13.49
CA THR A 287 -23.60 15.36 -14.52
C THR A 287 -24.84 16.07 -13.97
N ARG A 288 -25.14 15.91 -12.67
CA ARG A 288 -26.42 16.40 -12.09
C ARG A 288 -26.28 17.33 -10.89
N LEU A 289 -25.21 17.23 -10.09
CA LEU A 289 -25.03 17.99 -8.84
C LEU A 289 -23.93 19.06 -8.89
N LYS A 290 -23.11 19.08 -9.95
CA LYS A 290 -22.06 20.07 -10.20
C LYS A 290 -21.05 20.25 -9.03
N PRO A 291 -20.40 19.16 -8.56
CA PRO A 291 -19.31 19.28 -7.60
C PRO A 291 -18.10 20.02 -8.19
N ALA A 292 -17.10 20.35 -7.39
CA ALA A 292 -15.86 20.96 -7.88
C ALA A 292 -15.14 20.06 -8.89
N CYS A 293 -15.14 18.75 -8.62
CA CYS A 293 -14.66 17.70 -9.53
C CYS A 293 -15.18 16.33 -9.08
N ALA A 294 -15.15 15.33 -9.96
CA ALA A 294 -15.55 13.96 -9.60
C ALA A 294 -14.54 12.89 -10.06
N VAL A 295 -14.42 11.82 -9.27
CA VAL A 295 -13.54 10.68 -9.53
C VAL A 295 -14.31 9.38 -9.40
N GLY A 296 -14.34 8.57 -10.46
CA GLY A 296 -15.02 7.27 -10.46
C GLY A 296 -14.03 6.11 -10.56
N TYR A 297 -14.09 5.16 -9.64
CA TYR A 297 -13.35 3.90 -9.72
C TYR A 297 -14.28 2.77 -10.13
N TYR A 298 -13.97 2.11 -11.26
CA TYR A 298 -14.64 0.91 -11.80
C TYR A 298 -16.18 0.98 -11.69
N GLY A 299 -16.75 2.11 -12.12
CA GLY A 299 -18.20 2.34 -12.11
C GLY A 299 -18.87 1.76 -13.35
N GLY A 300 -19.59 0.64 -13.23
CA GLY A 300 -20.18 -0.02 -14.40
C GLY A 300 -21.30 0.76 -15.10
N ASN A 301 -22.15 1.48 -14.34
CA ASN A 301 -23.27 2.22 -14.92
C ASN A 301 -22.83 3.52 -15.63
N THR A 302 -21.55 3.92 -15.56
CA THR A 302 -21.06 5.05 -16.38
C THR A 302 -21.25 4.79 -17.87
N LEU A 303 -21.14 3.52 -18.31
CA LEU A 303 -21.37 3.11 -19.70
C LEU A 303 -22.83 3.31 -20.13
N GLN A 304 -23.78 3.12 -19.20
CA GLN A 304 -25.20 3.37 -19.44
C GLN A 304 -25.49 4.88 -19.55
N PHE A 305 -24.80 5.69 -18.75
CA PHE A 305 -24.98 7.15 -18.70
C PHE A 305 -23.89 7.91 -19.45
N GLN A 306 -23.22 7.25 -20.41
CA GLN A 306 -22.04 7.80 -21.10
C GLN A 306 -22.33 9.04 -21.94
N ASP A 307 -23.61 9.27 -22.27
CA ASP A 307 -24.07 10.41 -23.06
C ASP A 307 -24.47 11.62 -22.21
N GLU A 308 -24.51 11.47 -20.88
CA GLU A 308 -24.71 12.62 -20.01
C GLU A 308 -23.48 13.53 -20.01
N LYS A 309 -23.73 14.84 -20.08
CA LYS A 309 -22.67 15.85 -20.05
C LYS A 309 -22.33 16.20 -18.60
N GLN A 310 -21.07 16.03 -18.23
CA GLN A 310 -20.50 16.47 -16.94
C GLN A 310 -20.46 18.00 -16.87
N ASN A 311 -20.69 18.53 -15.67
CA ASN A 311 -20.64 19.97 -15.39
C ASN A 311 -19.35 20.39 -14.67
N CYS A 312 -18.46 19.44 -14.41
CA CYS A 312 -17.18 19.64 -13.72
C CYS A 312 -16.11 18.72 -14.33
N PRO A 313 -14.83 18.94 -14.02
CA PRO A 313 -13.77 17.99 -14.36
C PRO A 313 -14.07 16.59 -13.80
N VAL A 314 -13.78 15.56 -14.60
CA VAL A 314 -13.98 14.15 -14.22
C VAL A 314 -12.74 13.31 -14.55
N LEU A 315 -12.37 12.43 -13.62
CA LEU A 315 -11.37 11.37 -13.78
C LEU A 315 -12.01 10.00 -13.52
N LEU A 316 -11.92 9.07 -14.47
CA LEU A 316 -12.43 7.71 -14.32
C LEU A 316 -11.30 6.67 -14.40
N HIS A 317 -11.33 5.68 -13.52
CA HIS A 317 -10.36 4.58 -13.45
C HIS A 317 -11.03 3.24 -13.72
N TYR A 318 -10.52 2.45 -14.68
CA TYR A 318 -11.06 1.14 -15.03
C TYR A 318 -9.99 0.04 -15.02
N GLY A 319 -10.37 -1.17 -14.61
CA GLY A 319 -9.53 -2.35 -14.78
C GLY A 319 -9.80 -3.02 -16.13
N GLU A 320 -8.77 -3.37 -16.88
CA GLU A 320 -8.95 -4.06 -18.18
C GLU A 320 -9.35 -5.54 -18.02
N LYS A 321 -9.13 -6.12 -16.83
CA LYS A 321 -9.48 -7.50 -16.52
C LYS A 321 -10.86 -7.63 -15.85
N ASP A 322 -11.56 -6.50 -15.68
CA ASP A 322 -12.87 -6.45 -15.05
C ASP A 322 -13.92 -7.21 -15.87
N ALA A 323 -14.34 -8.38 -15.36
CA ALA A 323 -15.34 -9.21 -16.03
C ALA A 323 -16.76 -8.61 -16.00
N GLY A 324 -17.03 -7.66 -15.11
CA GLY A 324 -18.33 -6.99 -14.99
C GLY A 324 -18.47 -5.74 -15.87
N ILE A 325 -17.36 -5.19 -16.36
CA ILE A 325 -17.31 -3.98 -17.20
C ILE A 325 -16.51 -4.28 -18.47
N PRO A 326 -17.16 -4.63 -19.59
CA PRO A 326 -16.46 -5.02 -20.81
C PRO A 326 -15.50 -3.93 -21.31
N ILE A 327 -14.20 -4.28 -21.42
CA ILE A 327 -13.14 -3.32 -21.74
C ILE A 327 -13.33 -2.63 -23.10
N ASP A 328 -13.92 -3.31 -24.08
CA ASP A 328 -14.17 -2.72 -25.39
C ASP A 328 -15.22 -1.60 -25.33
N GLN A 329 -16.21 -1.71 -24.42
CA GLN A 329 -17.16 -0.63 -24.18
C GLN A 329 -16.49 0.56 -23.47
N VAL A 330 -15.57 0.30 -22.53
CA VAL A 330 -14.78 1.36 -21.88
C VAL A 330 -13.89 2.08 -22.90
N ARG A 331 -13.25 1.34 -23.81
CA ARG A 331 -12.43 1.93 -24.89
C ARG A 331 -13.28 2.76 -25.84
N ALA A 332 -14.47 2.27 -26.23
CA ALA A 332 -15.41 3.03 -27.05
C ALA A 332 -15.89 4.31 -26.34
N PHE A 333 -16.21 4.23 -25.05
CA PHE A 333 -16.59 5.38 -24.22
C PHE A 333 -15.45 6.43 -24.17
N LYS A 334 -14.21 5.99 -23.91
CA LYS A 334 -13.03 6.86 -23.91
C LYS A 334 -12.78 7.53 -25.26
N ALA A 335 -12.97 6.80 -26.37
CA ALA A 335 -12.83 7.36 -27.71
C ALA A 335 -13.94 8.39 -28.03
N LYS A 336 -15.17 8.15 -27.55
CA LYS A 336 -16.32 9.04 -27.74
C LYS A 336 -16.24 10.32 -26.90
N ARG A 337 -15.71 10.22 -25.67
CA ARG A 337 -15.72 11.27 -24.65
C ARG A 337 -14.31 11.77 -24.33
N THR A 338 -13.68 12.39 -25.33
CA THR A 338 -12.34 12.99 -25.20
C THR A 338 -12.28 14.17 -24.22
N ASP A 339 -13.44 14.67 -23.81
CA ASP A 339 -13.63 15.69 -22.78
C ASP A 339 -13.57 15.14 -21.34
N VAL A 340 -13.48 13.82 -21.17
CA VAL A 340 -13.40 13.14 -19.87
C VAL A 340 -12.07 12.40 -19.76
N THR A 341 -11.35 12.58 -18.64
CA THR A 341 -10.10 11.84 -18.41
C THR A 341 -10.41 10.42 -17.96
N MET A 342 -9.91 9.42 -18.68
CA MET A 342 -10.12 8.01 -18.35
C MET A 342 -8.81 7.23 -18.36
N GLU A 343 -8.55 6.47 -17.32
CA GLU A 343 -7.36 5.68 -17.11
C GLU A 343 -7.70 4.19 -17.01
N ILE A 344 -6.91 3.35 -17.67
CA ILE A 344 -7.11 1.90 -17.74
C ILE A 344 -5.89 1.21 -17.15
N TYR A 345 -6.11 0.21 -16.31
CA TYR A 345 -5.07 -0.50 -15.55
C TYR A 345 -5.11 -2.01 -15.82
N PRO A 346 -3.97 -2.73 -15.77
CA PRO A 346 -3.91 -4.19 -15.92
C PRO A 346 -4.41 -4.95 -14.69
N ALA A 347 -5.59 -4.57 -14.17
CA ALA A 347 -6.17 -5.04 -12.92
C ALA A 347 -7.66 -5.42 -13.09
N ASP A 348 -8.20 -6.15 -12.10
CA ASP A 348 -9.59 -6.62 -12.06
C ASP A 348 -10.52 -5.57 -11.43
N HIS A 349 -11.83 -5.83 -11.46
CA HIS A 349 -12.81 -5.07 -10.71
C HIS A 349 -12.38 -4.95 -9.26
N GLY A 350 -12.40 -3.72 -8.75
CA GLY A 350 -12.19 -3.54 -7.34
C GLY A 350 -10.74 -3.56 -6.87
N PHE A 351 -9.79 -3.37 -7.80
CA PHE A 351 -8.35 -3.38 -7.54
C PHE A 351 -7.86 -2.43 -6.44
N ASN A 352 -8.66 -1.45 -6.02
CA ASN A 352 -8.31 -0.51 -4.96
C ASN A 352 -8.55 -1.06 -3.54
N CYS A 353 -9.37 -2.11 -3.39
CA CYS A 353 -9.76 -2.62 -2.08
C CYS A 353 -8.81 -3.72 -1.60
N ASP A 354 -7.96 -3.38 -0.63
CA ASP A 354 -6.98 -4.26 0.02
C ASP A 354 -7.59 -5.27 0.99
N HIS A 355 -8.91 -5.23 1.17
CA HIS A 355 -9.66 -6.21 1.98
C HIS A 355 -10.16 -7.41 1.16
N ARG A 356 -9.85 -7.47 -0.14
CA ARG A 356 -10.28 -8.57 -1.04
C ARG A 356 -9.16 -9.06 -1.95
N LYS A 357 -9.36 -10.23 -2.55
CA LYS A 357 -8.37 -10.93 -3.39
C LYS A 357 -8.01 -10.18 -4.67
N GLN A 358 -8.92 -9.34 -5.17
CA GLN A 358 -8.75 -8.57 -6.40
C GLN A 358 -7.84 -7.35 -6.22
N PHE A 359 -7.39 -7.06 -5.00
CA PHE A 359 -6.46 -5.96 -4.74
C PHE A 359 -5.22 -6.06 -5.63
N ASP A 360 -4.90 -4.98 -6.33
CA ASP A 360 -3.67 -4.85 -7.08
C ASP A 360 -2.93 -3.62 -6.58
N ASN A 361 -1.81 -3.85 -5.87
CA ASN A 361 -1.04 -2.79 -5.23
C ASN A 361 -0.52 -1.76 -6.23
N ALA A 362 -0.06 -2.21 -7.41
CA ALA A 362 0.52 -1.31 -8.40
C ALA A 362 -0.55 -0.41 -9.04
N ALA A 363 -1.68 -1.00 -9.44
CA ALA A 363 -2.80 -0.26 -10.00
C ALA A 363 -3.47 0.65 -8.97
N SER A 364 -3.69 0.17 -7.74
CA SER A 364 -4.26 0.97 -6.64
C SER A 364 -3.39 2.19 -6.34
N LYS A 365 -2.07 2.00 -6.20
CA LYS A 365 -1.13 3.08 -5.94
C LYS A 365 -1.14 4.12 -7.06
N LEU A 366 -1.00 3.70 -8.32
CA LEU A 366 -0.98 4.63 -9.45
C LEU A 366 -2.30 5.38 -9.61
N ALA A 367 -3.44 4.70 -9.45
CA ALA A 367 -4.75 5.35 -9.50
C ALA A 367 -4.92 6.35 -8.35
N ARG A 368 -4.44 6.03 -7.14
CA ARG A 368 -4.44 6.94 -5.99
C ARG A 368 -3.59 8.18 -6.24
N GLU A 369 -2.38 8.03 -6.77
CA GLU A 369 -1.48 9.15 -7.12
C GLU A 369 -2.16 10.11 -8.11
N ARG A 370 -2.79 9.57 -9.16
CA ARG A 370 -3.55 10.34 -10.16
C ARG A 370 -4.76 11.05 -9.54
N THR A 371 -5.50 10.38 -8.67
CA THR A 371 -6.63 10.97 -7.96
C THR A 371 -6.20 12.12 -7.05
N LEU A 372 -5.11 11.99 -6.30
CA LEU A 372 -4.60 13.06 -5.45
C LEU A 372 -4.07 14.24 -6.26
N ALA A 373 -3.39 13.98 -7.38
CA ALA A 373 -2.95 15.03 -8.30
C ALA A 373 -4.14 15.78 -8.90
N PHE A 374 -5.18 15.06 -9.31
CA PHE A 374 -6.42 15.63 -9.84
C PHE A 374 -7.14 16.49 -8.80
N PHE A 375 -7.26 16.02 -7.56
CA PHE A 375 -7.79 16.84 -6.47
C PHE A 375 -6.93 18.06 -6.16
N GLY A 376 -5.61 17.95 -6.20
CA GLY A 376 -4.73 19.11 -6.03
C GLY A 376 -4.88 20.18 -7.11
N GLN A 377 -5.37 19.82 -8.31
CA GLN A 377 -5.63 20.75 -9.40
C GLN A 377 -7.00 21.44 -9.29
N HIS A 378 -8.01 20.73 -8.77
CA HIS A 378 -9.41 21.16 -8.84
C HIS A 378 -10.03 21.56 -7.51
N LEU A 379 -9.49 21.08 -6.39
CA LEU A 379 -9.90 21.52 -5.07
C LEU A 379 -8.97 22.66 -4.64
N ARG A 380 -9.57 23.82 -4.36
CA ARG A 380 -8.86 24.97 -3.78
C ARG A 380 -9.28 25.10 -2.30
N PRO A 381 -8.36 25.54 -1.42
CA PRO A 381 -8.69 25.89 -0.05
C PRO A 381 -9.85 26.91 0.07
#